data_AF-A0A066YMD4-F1
#
_entry.id   AF-A0A066YMD4-F1
#
_cell.length_a   1.000
_cell.length_b   1.000
_cell.length_c   1.000
_cell.angle_alpha   90.00
_cell.angle_beta   90.00
_cell.angle_gamma   90.00
#
_symmetry.space_group_name_H-M   'P 1'
#
loop_
_entity.id
_entity.type
_entity.pdbx_description
1 polymer ?
#
loop_
_entity_poly.entity_id
_entity_poly.type
_entity_poly.pdbx_seq_one_letter_code
_entity_poly.pdbx_strand_id
1 'polypeptide(L)'
;MGAALLPHPGVAGRTRPGALGSARGDVRAVADVPQQGAATAHPGGPVDVGLGPRGGVRLARDPGRITMMDVVTAVEGADPLFACAEIRQRGVSAEGAADREFARPCGIAAAMRRAELAWRRELAARTVAELAREAPAASVARVRRNYARLASAA
;
A
#
# COMPACT_ATOMS: atom_id res chain seq x y z
N MET A 1 -17.90 -2.87 55.21
CA MET A 1 -17.85 -4.13 54.42
C MET A 1 -19.02 -4.11 53.45
N GLY A 2 -18.75 -4.25 52.14
CA GLY A 2 -19.78 -4.43 51.11
C GLY A 2 -20.28 -3.16 50.42
N ALA A 3 -19.47 -2.52 49.56
CA ALA A 3 -20.00 -1.59 48.57
C ALA A 3 -20.52 -2.41 47.38
N ALA A 4 -21.83 -2.33 47.15
CA ALA A 4 -22.53 -3.02 46.08
C ALA A 4 -22.03 -2.57 44.70
N LEU A 5 -21.63 -3.53 43.88
CA LEU A 5 -21.52 -3.37 42.43
C LEU A 5 -22.89 -2.98 41.87
N LEU A 6 -23.01 -1.77 41.33
CA LEU A 6 -24.12 -1.41 40.45
C LEU A 6 -23.73 -1.77 39.01
N PRO A 7 -24.62 -2.40 38.22
CA PRO A 7 -24.37 -2.68 36.82
C PRO A 7 -24.46 -1.38 36.00
N HIS A 8 -23.38 -1.03 35.29
CA HIS A 8 -23.38 0.09 34.35
C HIS A 8 -24.27 -0.24 33.14
N PRO A 9 -25.20 0.66 32.75
CA PRO A 9 -26.01 0.47 31.56
C PRO A 9 -25.14 0.50 30.31
N GLY A 10 -25.42 -0.44 29.41
CA GLY A 10 -24.64 -0.71 28.22
C GLY A 10 -24.45 0.52 27.34
N VAL A 11 -23.19 0.90 27.16
CA VAL A 11 -22.78 1.76 26.05
C VAL A 11 -22.65 0.84 24.84
N ALA A 12 -23.73 0.77 24.04
CA ALA A 12 -23.71 0.21 22.70
C ALA A 12 -22.90 1.13 21.77
N GLY A 13 -21.60 1.25 22.04
CA GLY A 13 -20.63 1.86 21.14
C GLY A 13 -20.34 0.88 20.02
N ARG A 14 -21.05 1.03 18.90
CA ARG A 14 -20.63 0.44 17.62
C ARG A 14 -19.30 1.05 17.19
N THR A 15 -18.20 0.59 17.76
CA THR A 15 -16.90 0.66 17.09
C THR A 15 -16.66 -0.69 16.46
N ARG A 16 -16.69 -0.73 15.12
CA ARG A 16 -16.18 -1.88 14.38
C ARG A 16 -14.78 -2.20 14.92
N PRO A 17 -14.47 -3.45 15.29
CA PRO A 17 -13.10 -3.85 15.55
C PRO A 17 -12.30 -3.52 14.29
N GLY A 18 -11.11 -2.96 14.48
CA GLY A 18 -10.21 -2.62 13.39
C GLY A 18 -10.08 -3.83 12.48
N ALA A 19 -10.72 -3.75 11.32
CA ALA A 19 -10.34 -4.56 10.20
C ALA A 19 -8.92 -4.08 9.89
N LEU A 20 -7.93 -4.89 10.27
CA LEU A 20 -6.61 -4.88 9.65
C LEU A 20 -6.88 -5.02 8.15
N GLY A 21 -6.97 -3.87 7.48
CA GLY A 21 -7.29 -3.77 6.08
C GLY A 21 -6.15 -4.39 5.30
N SER A 22 -6.26 -5.67 4.96
CA SER A 22 -5.59 -6.21 3.78
C SER A 22 -6.32 -5.72 2.54
N ALA A 23 -6.39 -4.40 2.35
CA ALA A 23 -6.56 -3.85 1.02
C ALA A 23 -5.21 -3.99 0.32
N ARG A 24 -4.85 -5.22 -0.07
CA ARG A 24 -3.66 -5.44 -0.90
C ARG A 24 -3.78 -4.52 -2.11
N GLY A 25 -2.78 -3.66 -2.32
CA GLY A 25 -2.81 -2.74 -3.44
C GLY A 25 -2.88 -3.47 -4.78
N ASP A 26 -3.28 -2.76 -5.82
CA ASP A 26 -3.31 -3.30 -7.17
C ASP A 26 -1.98 -3.02 -7.89
N VAL A 27 -1.03 -3.96 -7.81
CA VAL A 27 0.27 -3.90 -8.52
C VAL A 27 0.09 -3.72 -10.02
N ARG A 28 -1.07 -4.08 -10.58
CA ARG A 28 -1.38 -3.94 -12.00
C ARG A 28 -1.45 -2.48 -12.45
N ALA A 29 -1.74 -1.56 -11.53
CA ALA A 29 -1.75 -0.13 -11.79
C ALA A 29 -0.33 0.42 -12.11
N VAL A 30 0.72 -0.31 -11.74
CA VAL A 30 2.12 0.09 -11.98
C VAL A 30 2.80 -0.84 -13.00
N ALA A 31 2.44 -2.12 -12.99
CA ALA A 31 3.02 -3.14 -13.84
C ALA A 31 1.92 -3.87 -14.62
N ASP A 32 2.01 -3.89 -15.94
CA ASP A 32 1.11 -4.69 -16.76
C ASP A 32 1.48 -6.18 -16.58
N VAL A 33 0.71 -6.86 -15.72
CA VAL A 33 0.74 -8.31 -15.57
C VAL A 33 -0.45 -8.86 -16.37
N PRO A 34 -0.25 -9.43 -17.57
CA PRO A 34 -1.36 -9.98 -18.35
C PRO A 34 -2.09 -11.09 -17.57
N GLN A 35 -3.42 -11.03 -17.51
CA GLN A 35 -4.26 -12.06 -16.89
C GLN A 35 -4.24 -13.34 -17.74
N GLN A 36 -4.12 -14.49 -17.07
CA GLN A 36 -4.15 -15.81 -17.69
C GLN A 36 -5.42 -16.00 -18.53
N GLY A 37 -5.28 -16.48 -19.77
CA GLY A 37 -6.38 -16.86 -20.65
C GLY A 37 -5.88 -17.73 -21.81
N ALA A 38 -6.55 -18.85 -22.03
CA ALA A 38 -6.11 -19.99 -22.83
C ALA A 38 -6.12 -19.77 -24.36
N ALA A 39 -5.30 -20.56 -25.06
CA ALA A 39 -4.99 -20.53 -26.48
C ALA A 39 -6.11 -21.00 -27.43
N THR A 40 -6.03 -20.61 -28.71
CA THR A 40 -6.27 -21.52 -29.85
C THR A 40 -5.36 -21.11 -31.03
N ALA A 41 -4.65 -22.08 -31.63
CA ALA A 41 -3.75 -21.87 -32.76
C ALA A 41 -4.47 -22.19 -34.09
N HIS A 42 -4.42 -21.27 -35.06
CA HIS A 42 -4.79 -21.53 -36.46
C HIS A 42 -3.50 -21.62 -37.30
N PRO A 43 -3.31 -22.65 -38.14
CA PRO A 43 -2.10 -22.79 -38.94
C PRO A 43 -2.11 -21.76 -40.09
N GLY A 44 -1.33 -20.69 -39.97
CA GLY A 44 -1.02 -19.78 -41.08
C GLY A 44 -1.05 -18.27 -40.81
N GLY A 45 -1.29 -17.81 -39.58
CA GLY A 45 -1.27 -16.39 -39.22
C GLY A 45 0.07 -15.88 -38.66
N PRO A 46 0.42 -14.59 -38.80
CA PRO A 46 1.58 -14.00 -38.16
C PRO A 46 1.53 -14.20 -36.63
N VAL A 47 2.70 -14.50 -36.06
CA VAL A 47 2.94 -14.95 -34.69
C VAL A 47 2.10 -14.25 -33.61
N ASP A 48 1.34 -15.08 -32.87
CA ASP A 48 0.69 -14.71 -31.63
C ASP A 48 1.72 -14.51 -30.51
N VAL A 49 1.57 -13.44 -29.73
CA VAL A 49 2.43 -13.13 -28.58
C VAL A 49 1.93 -13.95 -27.38
N GLY A 50 2.13 -15.26 -27.46
CA GLY A 50 1.71 -16.22 -26.45
C GLY A 50 2.53 -16.08 -25.16
N LEU A 51 1.82 -15.95 -24.03
CA LEU A 51 2.37 -16.03 -22.67
C LEU A 51 2.90 -17.45 -22.40
N GLY A 52 4.16 -17.71 -22.75
CA GLY A 52 4.92 -18.83 -22.18
C GLY A 52 5.51 -18.48 -20.80
N PRO A 53 6.24 -19.39 -20.12
CA PRO A 53 7.02 -19.11 -18.89
C PRO A 53 8.07 -17.98 -19.02
N ARG A 54 8.12 -17.35 -20.20
CA ARG A 54 8.97 -16.25 -20.64
C ARG A 54 8.24 -14.90 -20.68
N GLY A 55 6.99 -14.82 -20.19
CA GLY A 55 6.20 -13.59 -20.13
C GLY A 55 6.85 -12.53 -19.23
N GLY A 56 7.50 -11.55 -19.85
CA GLY A 56 8.06 -10.41 -19.13
C GLY A 56 6.98 -9.47 -18.64
N VAL A 57 7.14 -8.95 -17.42
CA VAL A 57 6.33 -7.84 -16.91
C VAL A 57 6.79 -6.55 -17.58
N ARG A 58 5.85 -5.79 -18.14
CA ARG A 58 6.11 -4.44 -18.66
C ARG A 58 5.51 -3.42 -17.69
N LEU A 59 6.10 -2.23 -17.61
CA LEU A 59 5.46 -1.13 -16.90
C LEU A 59 4.16 -0.74 -17.62
N ALA A 60 3.09 -0.53 -16.86
CA ALA A 60 1.77 -0.15 -17.41
C ALA A 60 1.79 1.23 -18.07
N ARG A 61 2.80 2.06 -17.77
CA ARG A 61 2.96 3.43 -18.26
C ARG A 61 4.44 3.84 -18.24
N ASP A 62 4.72 5.00 -18.82
CA ASP A 62 6.08 5.55 -18.88
C ASP A 62 6.73 5.67 -17.46
N PRO A 63 7.99 5.22 -17.27
CA PRO A 63 8.64 5.24 -15.96
C PRO A 63 8.86 6.64 -15.39
N GLY A 64 8.86 7.69 -16.23
CA GLY A 64 8.89 9.09 -15.79
C GLY A 64 7.55 9.60 -15.29
N ARG A 65 6.47 8.83 -15.46
CA ARG A 65 5.14 9.12 -14.90
C ARG A 65 4.79 8.25 -13.69
N ILE A 66 5.63 7.28 -13.35
CA ILE A 66 5.43 6.40 -12.18
C ILE A 66 6.22 6.96 -11.01
N THR A 67 5.52 7.45 -9.99
CA THR A 67 6.14 7.93 -8.75
C THR A 67 6.38 6.77 -7.77
N MET A 68 7.26 6.97 -6.80
CA MET A 68 7.43 5.99 -5.72
C MET A 68 6.17 5.86 -4.86
N MET A 69 5.37 6.92 -4.74
CA MET A 69 4.08 6.84 -4.07
C MET A 69 3.11 5.91 -4.81
N ASP A 70 3.10 5.94 -6.15
CA ASP A 70 2.27 5.03 -6.94
C ASP A 70 2.67 3.57 -6.72
N VAL A 71 3.98 3.29 -6.64
CA VAL A 71 4.48 1.94 -6.34
C VAL A 71 4.03 1.47 -4.95
N VAL A 72 4.19 2.33 -3.93
CA VAL A 72 3.80 1.97 -2.56
C VAL A 72 2.30 1.76 -2.45
N THR A 73 1.49 2.65 -3.03
CA THR A 73 0.02 2.48 -3.03
C THR A 73 -0.41 1.23 -3.79
N ALA A 74 0.29 0.85 -4.86
CA ALA A 74 0.00 -0.35 -5.62
C ALA A 74 0.37 -1.65 -4.87
N VAL A 75 1.28 -1.62 -3.90
CA VAL A 75 1.66 -2.80 -3.10
C VAL A 75 0.87 -2.85 -1.78
N GLU A 76 0.91 -1.76 -1.03
CA GLU A 76 0.41 -1.68 0.35
C GLU A 76 -1.03 -1.17 0.46
N GLY A 77 -1.56 -0.56 -0.60
CA GLY A 77 -2.86 0.11 -0.58
C GLY A 77 -2.79 1.60 -0.22
N ALA A 78 -3.94 2.27 -0.25
CA ALA A 78 -4.04 3.71 -0.03
C ALA A 78 -4.34 4.11 1.43
N ASP A 79 -4.49 3.12 2.31
CA ASP A 79 -4.93 3.33 3.68
C ASP A 79 -3.96 4.23 4.48
N PRO A 80 -4.45 4.98 5.48
CA PRO A 80 -3.60 5.79 6.34
C PRO A 80 -2.57 4.93 7.09
N LEU A 81 -1.35 5.43 7.22
CA LEU A 81 -0.31 4.75 8.01
C LEU A 81 -0.68 4.68 9.50
N PHE A 82 -1.53 5.60 9.97
CA PHE A 82 -1.99 5.64 11.36
C PHE A 82 -3.49 5.93 11.44
N ALA A 83 -4.22 5.01 12.07
CA ALA A 83 -5.63 5.17 12.39
C ALA A 83 -5.81 5.44 13.89
N CYS A 84 -6.19 6.67 14.26
CA CYS A 84 -6.45 7.00 15.65
C CYS A 84 -7.72 6.28 16.14
N ALA A 85 -7.59 5.48 17.19
CA ALA A 85 -8.73 4.82 17.83
C ALA A 85 -9.42 5.69 18.90
N GLU A 86 -9.03 6.97 19.05
CA GLU A 86 -9.54 7.88 20.08
C GLU A 86 -9.48 7.27 21.51
N ILE A 87 -8.35 6.63 21.85
CA ILE A 87 -8.16 5.98 23.16
C ILE A 87 -8.30 6.93 24.35
N ARG A 88 -8.10 8.24 24.13
CA ARG A 88 -8.31 9.30 25.14
C ARG A 88 -9.76 9.43 25.59
N GLN A 89 -10.72 8.91 24.81
CA GLN A 89 -12.14 8.94 25.11
C GLN A 89 -12.62 7.63 25.79
N ARG A 90 -11.69 6.80 26.29
CA ARG A 90 -12.00 5.45 26.81
C ARG A 90 -11.46 5.25 28.22
N GLY A 91 -12.25 4.57 29.05
CA GLY A 91 -11.90 4.18 30.41
C GLY A 91 -11.53 5.38 31.31
N VAL A 92 -10.59 5.16 32.23
CA VAL A 92 -10.11 6.18 33.17
C VAL A 92 -9.61 7.47 32.51
N SER A 93 -9.18 7.40 31.24
CA SER A 93 -8.71 8.57 30.49
C SER A 93 -9.83 9.57 30.18
N ALA A 94 -11.09 9.12 30.18
CA ALA A 94 -12.26 9.95 29.87
C ALA A 94 -13.06 10.35 31.12
N GLU A 95 -12.71 9.84 32.29
CA GLU A 95 -13.45 10.12 33.52
C GLU A 95 -13.36 11.61 33.89
N GLY A 96 -14.53 12.26 34.03
CA GLY A 96 -14.62 13.69 34.37
C GLY A 96 -14.32 14.65 33.21
N ALA A 97 -13.99 14.15 32.01
CA ALA A 97 -13.71 14.99 30.86
C ALA A 97 -15.00 15.58 30.25
N ALA A 98 -14.96 16.86 29.90
CA ALA A 98 -16.03 17.53 29.16
C ALA A 98 -15.85 17.36 27.64
N ASP A 99 -16.94 17.34 26.87
CA ASP A 99 -16.91 17.16 25.41
C ASP A 99 -15.99 18.15 24.68
N ARG A 100 -15.86 19.39 25.20
CA ARG A 100 -14.97 20.43 24.66
C ARG A 100 -13.49 20.02 24.65
N GLU A 101 -13.07 19.11 25.52
CA GLU A 101 -11.71 18.59 25.57
C GLU A 101 -11.42 17.63 24.39
N PHE A 102 -12.48 17.05 23.83
CA PHE A 102 -12.42 16.18 22.65
C PHE A 102 -12.77 16.89 21.33
N ALA A 103 -13.20 18.15 21.37
CA ALA A 103 -13.62 18.93 20.20
C ALA A 103 -12.53 19.14 19.13
N ARG A 104 -11.26 19.10 19.53
CA ARG A 104 -10.12 19.15 18.59
C ARG A 104 -9.63 17.73 18.28
N PRO A 105 -9.11 17.48 17.06
CA PRO A 105 -8.48 16.20 16.73
C PRO A 105 -7.39 15.85 17.74
N CYS A 106 -7.27 14.57 18.08
CA CYS A 106 -6.21 14.07 18.93
C CYS A 106 -4.83 14.60 18.47
N GLY A 107 -4.05 15.16 19.39
CA GLY A 107 -2.74 15.75 19.07
C GLY A 107 -1.77 14.74 18.42
N ILE A 108 -1.81 13.48 18.87
CA ILE A 108 -1.04 12.38 18.28
C ILE A 108 -1.50 12.13 16.84
N ALA A 109 -2.82 12.06 16.60
CA ALA A 109 -3.36 11.87 15.25
C ALA A 109 -2.96 13.02 14.30
N ALA A 110 -2.94 14.25 14.80
CA ALA A 110 -2.50 15.42 14.03
C ALA A 110 -0.99 15.38 13.73
N ALA A 111 -0.16 14.93 14.68
CA ALA A 111 1.27 14.75 14.46
C ALA A 111 1.55 13.63 13.44
N MET A 112 0.91 12.47 13.59
CA MET A 112 1.05 11.34 12.68
C MET A 112 0.61 11.69 11.25
N ARG A 113 -0.51 12.41 11.10
CA ARG A 113 -0.97 12.89 9.78
C ARG A 113 0.04 13.81 9.11
N ARG A 114 0.67 14.71 9.87
CA ARG A 114 1.70 15.60 9.31
C ARG A 114 2.92 14.82 8.83
N ALA A 115 3.37 13.84 9.62
CA ALA A 115 4.49 12.98 9.25
C ALA A 115 4.16 12.16 7.98
N GLU A 116 2.98 11.56 7.93
CA GLU A 116 2.53 10.81 6.76
C GLU A 116 2.47 11.69 5.50
N LEU A 117 1.93 12.91 5.60
CA LEU A 117 1.90 13.84 4.47
C LEU A 117 3.30 14.22 3.97
N ALA A 118 4.26 14.40 4.87
CA ALA A 118 5.64 14.68 4.48
C ALA A 118 6.24 13.48 3.72
N TRP A 119 6.10 12.28 4.27
CA TRP A 119 6.56 11.05 3.62
C TRP A 119 5.90 10.81 2.25
N ARG A 120 4.57 10.98 2.14
CA ARG A 120 3.86 10.84 0.86
C ARG A 120 4.34 11.85 -0.19
N ARG A 121 4.63 13.09 0.21
CA ARG A 121 5.15 14.12 -0.70
C ARG A 121 6.53 13.76 -1.23
N GLU A 122 7.43 13.30 -0.36
CA GLU A 122 8.77 12.87 -0.78
C GLU A 122 8.70 11.72 -1.79
N LEU A 123 7.84 10.73 -1.55
CA LEU A 123 7.67 9.60 -2.48
C LEU A 123 6.99 10.02 -3.80
N ALA A 124 6.04 10.96 -3.75
CA ALA A 124 5.40 11.47 -4.96
C ALA A 124 6.35 12.32 -5.82
N ALA A 125 7.42 12.88 -5.22
CA ALA A 125 8.40 13.71 -5.90
C ALA A 125 9.55 12.93 -6.57
N ARG A 126 9.55 11.59 -6.49
CA ARG A 126 10.56 10.72 -7.12
C ARG A 126 9.91 9.74 -8.08
N THR A 127 10.44 9.66 -9.29
CA THR A 127 9.96 8.76 -10.35
C THR A 127 10.84 7.53 -10.50
N VAL A 128 10.27 6.46 -11.08
CA VAL A 128 11.03 5.24 -11.41
C VAL A 128 12.16 5.54 -12.41
N ALA A 129 11.93 6.46 -13.36
CA ALA A 129 12.97 6.87 -14.31
C ALA A 129 14.14 7.60 -13.64
N GLU A 130 13.90 8.42 -12.61
CA GLU A 130 14.96 9.05 -11.81
C GLU A 130 15.81 8.00 -11.11
N LEU A 131 15.18 7.09 -10.38
CA LEU A 131 15.89 6.02 -9.68
C LEU A 131 16.68 5.11 -10.64
N ALA A 132 16.14 4.84 -11.83
CA ALA A 132 16.82 4.07 -12.85
C ALA A 132 18.10 4.76 -13.37
N ARG A 133 18.11 6.10 -13.42
CA ARG A 133 19.31 6.87 -13.82
C ARG A 133 20.37 6.92 -12.73
N GLU A 134 19.95 6.93 -11.46
CA GLU A 134 20.84 6.95 -10.30
C GLU A 134 21.47 5.57 -10.01
N ALA A 135 20.85 4.49 -10.50
CA ALA A 135 21.33 3.14 -10.30
C ALA A 135 22.74 2.93 -10.92
N PRO A 136 23.71 2.38 -10.18
CA PRO A 136 25.04 2.10 -10.72
C PRO A 136 24.98 1.14 -11.91
N ALA A 137 25.62 1.51 -13.04
CA ALA A 137 25.61 0.71 -14.27
C ALA A 137 26.08 -0.73 -14.06
N ALA A 138 27.08 -0.95 -13.19
CA ALA A 138 27.55 -2.29 -12.83
C ALA A 138 26.47 -3.14 -12.15
N SER A 139 25.66 -2.53 -11.27
CA SER A 139 24.52 -3.18 -10.64
C SER A 139 23.46 -3.55 -11.67
N VAL A 140 23.10 -2.62 -12.57
CA VAL A 140 22.13 -2.87 -13.65
C VAL A 140 22.59 -4.02 -14.55
N ALA A 141 23.86 -4.01 -14.96
CA ALA A 141 24.43 -5.04 -15.82
C ALA A 141 24.44 -6.41 -15.13
N ARG A 142 24.79 -6.48 -13.83
CA ARG A 142 24.76 -7.71 -13.04
C ARG A 142 23.35 -8.27 -12.93
N VAL A 143 22.37 -7.43 -12.60
CA VAL A 143 20.96 -7.84 -12.47
C VAL A 143 20.43 -8.38 -13.79
N ARG A 144 20.68 -7.68 -14.91
CA ARG A 144 20.30 -8.16 -16.26
C ARG A 144 20.91 -9.54 -16.59
N ARG A 145 22.19 -9.75 -16.29
CA ARG A 145 22.85 -11.05 -16.48
C ARG A 145 22.21 -12.16 -15.62
N ASN A 146 21.82 -11.86 -14.38
CA ASN A 146 21.16 -12.84 -13.51
C ASN A 146 19.81 -13.26 -14.08
N TYR A 147 18.96 -12.32 -14.48
CA TYR A 147 17.66 -12.63 -15.08
C TYR A 147 17.78 -13.32 -16.44
N ALA A 148 18.78 -12.96 -17.27
CA ALA A 148 19.06 -13.68 -18.52
C ALA A 148 19.44 -15.15 -18.26
N ARG A 149 20.26 -15.41 -17.23
CA ARG A 149 20.61 -16.79 -16.82
C ARG A 149 19.39 -17.59 -16.36
N LEU A 150 18.51 -16.98 -15.57
CA LEU A 150 17.26 -17.61 -15.15
C LEU A 150 16.37 -17.93 -16.36
N ALA A 151 16.25 -17.01 -17.32
CA ALA A 151 15.47 -17.21 -18.53
C ALA A 151 16.06 -18.27 -19.48
N SER A 152 17.38 -18.48 -19.46
CA SER A 152 18.05 -19.52 -20.28
C SER A 152 18.04 -20.91 -19.64
N ALA A 153 17.78 -21.00 -18.32
CA ALA A 153 17.80 -22.26 -17.57
C ALA A 153 16.42 -22.96 -17.53
N ALA A 154 15.40 -22.39 -18.15
CA ALA A 154 14.01 -22.87 -18.20
C ALA A 154 13.50 -23.04 -19.64
#